data_AF-A0A538M3X1-F1
#
_entry.id   AF-A0A538M3X1-F1
#
_cell.length_a   1.000
_cell.length_b   1.000
_cell.length_c   1.000
_cell.angle_alpha   90.00
_cell.angle_beta   90.00
_cell.angle_gamma   90.00
#
_symmetry.space_group_name_H-M   'P 1'
#
loop_
_entity.id
_entity.type
_entity.pdbx_description
1 polymer ?
#
loop_
_entity_poly.entity_id
_entity_poly.type
_entity_poly.pdbx_seq_one_letter_code
_entity_poly.pdbx_strand_id
1 'polypeptide(L)'
;MEQVVVAAAAESRRRTSVIATSLIAVALIVVSIVFAANTPWYFVFKMLHVGAAVVWVGGGLFITICAVLAELARDDDQLLQIGHWAETVAGRVFPVMSFVVLGFGIAMTSNGDIPYNQFWIIFGLVAWALSAATGILFLGPESKRLNKAAAEHGPQAPEVQARLRRILLVVRVDVALMFLIVFDMVAKPFSY
;
A
#
# COMPACT_ATOMS: atom_id res chain seq x y z
N MET A 1 39.50 -19.92 -8.92
CA MET A 1 38.53 -21.01 -8.63
C MET A 1 37.61 -20.65 -7.48
N GLU A 2 38.11 -20.17 -6.34
CA GLU A 2 37.30 -19.83 -5.16
C GLU A 2 36.21 -18.76 -5.40
N GLN A 3 36.54 -17.65 -6.09
CA GLN A 3 35.54 -16.64 -6.46
C GLN A 3 34.43 -17.17 -7.40
N VAL A 4 34.76 -18.14 -8.27
CA VAL A 4 33.79 -18.75 -9.20
C VAL A 4 32.84 -19.68 -8.44
N VAL A 5 33.34 -20.40 -7.44
CA VAL A 5 32.54 -21.27 -6.57
C VAL A 5 31.61 -20.45 -5.67
N VAL A 6 32.10 -19.34 -5.12
CA VAL A 6 31.29 -18.41 -4.31
C VAL A 6 30.17 -17.77 -5.13
N ALA A 7 30.46 -17.32 -6.35
CA ALA A 7 29.46 -16.75 -7.25
C ALA A 7 28.37 -17.76 -7.64
N ALA A 8 28.76 -18.99 -8.01
CA ALA A 8 27.82 -20.07 -8.35
C ALA A 8 26.93 -20.46 -7.16
N ALA A 9 27.48 -20.49 -5.94
CA ALA A 9 26.72 -20.76 -4.73
C ALA A 9 25.71 -19.64 -4.40
N ALA A 10 26.09 -18.37 -4.61
CA ALA A 10 25.21 -17.22 -4.41
C ALA A 10 24.04 -17.21 -5.42
N GLU A 11 24.31 -17.55 -6.68
CA GLU A 11 23.29 -17.66 -7.73
C GLU A 11 22.31 -18.82 -7.47
N SER A 12 22.82 -19.97 -7.04
CA SER A 12 22.00 -21.11 -6.60
C SER A 12 21.08 -20.74 -5.43
N ARG A 13 21.60 -20.02 -4.42
CA ARG A 13 20.80 -19.56 -3.27
C ARG A 13 19.72 -18.57 -3.68
N ARG A 14 20.04 -17.61 -4.56
CA ARG A 14 19.08 -16.65 -5.12
C ARG A 14 17.98 -17.36 -5.91
N ARG A 15 18.34 -18.30 -6.78
CA ARG A 15 17.39 -19.10 -7.57
C ARG A 15 16.46 -19.91 -6.67
N THR A 16 17.01 -20.53 -5.64
CA THR A 16 16.25 -21.30 -4.64
C THR A 16 15.25 -20.41 -3.90
N SER A 17 15.67 -19.21 -3.49
CA SER A 17 14.78 -18.24 -2.84
C SER A 17 13.65 -17.81 -3.75
N VAL A 18 13.92 -17.49 -5.02
CA VAL A 18 12.87 -17.10 -5.98
C VAL A 18 11.88 -18.24 -6.19
N ILE A 19 12.37 -19.47 -6.39
CA ILE A 19 11.52 -20.66 -6.54
C ILE A 19 10.65 -20.87 -5.29
N ALA A 20 11.23 -20.77 -4.09
CA ALA A 20 10.48 -20.90 -2.85
C ALA A 20 9.38 -19.84 -2.73
N THR A 21 9.69 -18.57 -3.03
CA THR A 21 8.68 -17.49 -3.04
C THR A 21 7.59 -17.75 -4.07
N SER A 22 7.94 -18.21 -5.27
CA SER A 22 6.96 -18.57 -6.30
C SER A 22 6.06 -19.73 -5.87
N LEU A 23 6.61 -20.77 -5.24
CA LEU A 23 5.84 -21.90 -4.75
C LEU A 23 4.84 -21.49 -3.65
N ILE A 24 5.28 -20.63 -2.72
CA ILE A 24 4.40 -20.10 -1.67
C ILE A 24 3.27 -19.27 -2.29
N ALA A 25 3.58 -18.43 -3.27
CA ALA A 25 2.57 -17.63 -3.97
C ALA A 25 1.55 -18.52 -4.72
N VAL A 26 2.01 -19.57 -5.39
CA VAL A 26 1.14 -20.54 -6.07
C VAL A 26 0.25 -21.26 -5.06
N ALA A 27 0.81 -21.74 -3.94
CA ALA A 27 0.04 -22.40 -2.89
C ALA A 27 -1.05 -21.47 -2.32
N LEU A 28 -0.72 -20.20 -2.06
CA LEU A 28 -1.68 -19.19 -1.62
C LEU A 28 -2.82 -19.03 -2.62
N ILE A 29 -2.50 -18.89 -3.91
CA ILE A 29 -3.51 -18.75 -4.98
C ILE A 29 -4.43 -19.98 -5.04
N VAL A 30 -3.87 -21.19 -5.00
CA VAL A 30 -4.64 -22.43 -5.03
C VAL A 30 -5.60 -22.50 -3.84
N VAL A 31 -5.11 -22.20 -2.63
CA VAL A 31 -5.95 -22.18 -1.42
C VAL A 31 -7.06 -21.12 -1.54
N SER A 32 -6.73 -19.91 -2.01
CA SER A 32 -7.73 -18.85 -2.23
C SER A 32 -8.80 -19.25 -3.24
N ILE A 33 -8.44 -19.96 -4.33
CA ILE A 33 -9.39 -20.48 -5.31
C ILE A 33 -10.30 -21.53 -4.68
N VAL A 34 -9.74 -22.46 -3.91
CA VAL A 34 -10.53 -23.48 -3.21
C VAL A 34 -11.52 -22.82 -2.24
N PHE A 35 -11.10 -21.82 -1.48
CA PHE A 35 -11.99 -21.11 -0.57
C PHE A 35 -13.09 -20.36 -1.32
N ALA A 36 -12.74 -19.66 -2.41
CA ALA A 36 -13.69 -18.93 -3.23
C ALA A 36 -14.73 -19.86 -3.88
N ALA A 37 -14.33 -21.05 -4.33
CA ALA A 37 -15.22 -22.03 -4.93
C ALA A 37 -16.24 -22.63 -3.95
N ASN A 38 -15.98 -22.54 -2.64
CA ASN A 38 -16.80 -23.14 -1.60
C ASN A 38 -17.53 -22.12 -0.71
N THR A 39 -17.66 -20.87 -1.16
CA THR A 39 -18.31 -19.80 -0.38
C THR A 39 -19.26 -18.95 -1.23
N PRO A 40 -20.33 -18.37 -0.65
CA PRO A 40 -21.19 -17.42 -1.37
C PRO A 40 -20.43 -16.23 -1.96
N TRP A 41 -20.90 -15.70 -3.09
CA TRP A 41 -20.26 -14.59 -3.81
C TRP A 41 -19.97 -13.36 -2.94
N TYR A 42 -20.86 -13.03 -2.01
CA TYR A 42 -20.64 -11.97 -1.03
C TYR A 42 -19.30 -12.13 -0.28
N PHE A 43 -18.99 -13.35 0.18
CA PHE A 43 -17.74 -13.62 0.90
C PHE A 43 -16.53 -13.66 -0.03
N VAL A 44 -16.69 -14.06 -1.29
CA VAL A 44 -15.63 -13.94 -2.30
C VAL A 44 -15.26 -12.47 -2.51
N PHE A 45 -16.25 -11.60 -2.72
CA PHE A 45 -16.02 -10.17 -2.86
C PHE A 45 -15.40 -9.57 -1.59
N LYS A 46 -15.86 -9.99 -0.41
CA LYS A 46 -15.27 -9.58 0.88
C LYS A 46 -13.82 -10.00 1.02
N MET A 47 -13.48 -11.22 0.61
CA MET A 47 -12.10 -11.73 0.63
C MET A 47 -11.19 -10.88 -0.26
N LEU A 48 -11.63 -10.59 -1.49
CA LEU A 48 -10.86 -9.79 -2.44
C LEU A 48 -10.76 -8.32 -2.01
N HIS A 49 -11.85 -7.74 -1.49
CA HIS A 49 -11.88 -6.39 -0.92
C HIS A 49 -10.91 -6.24 0.25
N VAL A 50 -11.00 -7.12 1.25
CA VAL A 50 -10.14 -7.06 2.44
C VAL A 50 -8.69 -7.39 2.09
N GLY A 51 -8.46 -8.35 1.18
CA GLY A 51 -7.11 -8.66 0.70
C GLY A 51 -6.42 -7.46 0.05
N ALA A 52 -7.14 -6.75 -0.84
CA ALA A 52 -6.63 -5.53 -1.44
C ALA A 52 -6.43 -4.41 -0.41
N ALA A 53 -7.33 -4.28 0.57
CA ALA A 53 -7.20 -3.31 1.66
C ALA A 53 -5.98 -3.60 2.54
N VAL A 54 -5.66 -4.87 2.82
CA VAL A 54 -4.45 -5.26 3.57
C VAL A 54 -3.19 -4.84 2.82
N VAL A 55 -3.12 -5.06 1.51
CA VAL A 55 -1.95 -4.65 0.71
C VAL A 55 -1.82 -3.12 0.68
N TRP A 56 -2.94 -2.42 0.48
CA TRP A 56 -2.95 -0.96 0.38
C TRP A 56 -2.64 -0.28 1.73
N VAL A 57 -3.43 -0.53 2.76
CA VAL A 57 -3.30 0.10 4.08
C VAL A 57 -2.05 -0.40 4.80
N GLY A 58 -1.79 -1.70 4.77
CA GLY A 58 -0.62 -2.30 5.41
C GLY A 58 0.69 -1.85 4.74
N GLY A 59 0.72 -1.79 3.41
CA GLY A 59 1.87 -1.27 2.66
C GLY A 59 2.14 0.21 2.95
N GLY A 60 1.09 1.04 2.96
CA GLY A 60 1.20 2.46 3.31
C GLY A 60 1.73 2.68 4.72
N LEU A 61 1.20 1.93 5.70
CA LEU A 61 1.68 1.97 7.08
C LEU A 61 3.15 1.55 7.19
N PHE A 62 3.54 0.45 6.54
CA PHE A 62 4.91 -0.06 6.61
C PHE A 62 5.93 0.97 6.09
N ILE A 63 5.68 1.54 4.91
CA ILE A 63 6.55 2.59 4.33
C ILE A 63 6.61 3.81 5.27
N THR A 64 5.49 4.19 5.87
CA THR A 64 5.42 5.31 6.81
C THR A 64 6.24 5.05 8.07
N ILE A 65 6.18 3.85 8.63
CA ILE A 65 7.00 3.45 9.78
C ILE A 65 8.49 3.51 9.42
N CYS A 66 8.88 2.94 8.28
CA CYS A 66 10.27 3.01 7.82
C CYS A 66 10.74 4.46 7.67
N ALA A 67 9.91 5.34 7.12
CA ALA A 67 10.24 6.75 6.98
C ALA A 67 10.39 7.45 8.33
N VAL A 68 9.50 7.18 9.30
CA VAL A 68 9.61 7.73 10.66
C VAL A 68 10.88 7.24 11.35
N LEU A 69 11.22 5.95 11.21
CA LEU A 69 12.44 5.39 11.78
C LEU A 69 13.70 6.04 11.18
N ALA A 70 13.71 6.27 9.86
CA ALA A 70 14.82 6.95 9.19
C ALA A 70 14.94 8.43 9.60
N GLU A 71 13.81 9.15 9.78
CA GLU A 71 13.81 10.51 10.35
C GLU A 71 14.37 10.56 11.77
N LEU A 72 13.98 9.59 12.61
CA LEU A 72 14.49 9.49 13.99
C LEU A 72 15.99 9.21 14.01
N ALA A 73 16.49 8.43 13.05
CA ALA A 73 17.90 8.13 12.87
C ALA A 73 18.69 9.27 12.21
N ARG A 74 18.01 10.29 11.65
CA ARG A 74 18.61 11.35 10.81
C ARG A 74 19.37 10.78 9.60
N ASP A 75 18.81 9.73 9.00
CA ASP A 75 19.37 9.06 7.82
C ASP A 75 18.64 9.52 6.55
N ASP A 76 19.15 10.61 5.97
CA ASP A 76 18.55 11.22 4.77
C ASP A 76 18.71 10.36 3.52
N ASP A 77 19.76 9.53 3.45
CA ASP A 77 19.98 8.62 2.34
C ASP A 77 18.93 7.50 2.35
N GLN A 78 18.63 6.97 3.54
CA GLN A 78 17.55 6.00 3.72
C GLN A 78 16.18 6.61 3.42
N LEU A 79 15.93 7.86 3.82
CA LEU A 79 14.67 8.56 3.49
C LEU A 79 14.47 8.73 1.98
N LEU A 80 15.52 9.06 1.24
CA LEU A 80 15.45 9.12 -0.22
C LEU A 80 15.24 7.75 -0.86
N GLN A 81 15.88 6.71 -0.35
CA GLN A 81 15.66 5.35 -0.84
C GLN A 81 14.20 4.93 -0.64
N ILE A 82 13.61 5.23 0.52
CA ILE A 82 12.19 5.03 0.79
C ILE A 82 11.33 5.86 -0.17
N GLY A 83 11.71 7.11 -0.44
CA GLY A 83 11.07 7.96 -1.45
C GLY A 83 11.10 7.37 -2.86
N HIS A 84 12.18 6.68 -3.23
CA HIS A 84 12.30 5.98 -4.50
C HIS A 84 11.40 4.74 -4.57
N TRP A 85 11.33 3.95 -3.50
CA TRP A 85 10.38 2.84 -3.39
C TRP A 85 8.93 3.32 -3.41
N ALA A 86 8.65 4.45 -2.78
CA ALA A 86 7.33 5.08 -2.80
C ALA A 86 6.94 5.50 -4.23
N GLU A 87 7.86 6.09 -5.01
CA GLU A 87 7.59 6.43 -6.41
C GLU A 87 7.37 5.18 -7.28
N THR A 88 8.23 4.18 -7.16
CA THR A 88 8.24 3.05 -8.11
C THR A 88 7.23 1.96 -7.78
N VAL A 89 7.08 1.62 -6.50
CA VAL A 89 6.20 0.54 -6.05
C VAL A 89 4.88 1.12 -5.55
N ALA A 90 4.91 1.97 -4.53
CA ALA A 90 3.68 2.48 -3.91
C ALA A 90 2.82 3.28 -4.90
N GLY A 91 3.45 4.13 -5.72
CA GLY A 91 2.78 4.93 -6.75
C GLY A 91 2.05 4.13 -7.83
N ARG A 92 2.31 2.82 -7.96
CA ARG A 92 1.61 1.92 -8.89
C ARG A 92 0.69 0.95 -8.17
N VAL A 93 1.20 0.30 -7.12
CA VAL A 93 0.47 -0.76 -6.41
C VAL A 93 -0.68 -0.17 -5.61
N PHE A 94 -0.50 0.94 -4.90
CA PHE A 94 -1.52 1.46 -3.99
C PHE A 94 -2.75 2.01 -4.71
N PRO A 95 -2.63 2.80 -5.80
CA PRO A 95 -3.80 3.21 -6.57
C PRO A 95 -4.55 2.01 -7.16
N VAL A 96 -3.86 1.01 -7.70
CA VAL A 96 -4.52 -0.19 -8.24
C VAL A 96 -5.29 -0.92 -7.13
N MET A 97 -4.64 -1.16 -5.98
CA MET A 97 -5.29 -1.82 -4.86
C MET A 97 -6.45 -0.99 -4.29
N SER A 98 -6.35 0.34 -4.25
CA SER A 98 -7.45 1.20 -3.77
C SER A 98 -8.68 1.13 -4.67
N PHE A 99 -8.51 1.05 -5.99
CA PHE A 99 -9.63 0.84 -6.91
C PHE A 99 -10.20 -0.59 -6.83
N VAL A 100 -9.36 -1.59 -6.58
CA VAL A 100 -9.82 -2.97 -6.33
C VAL A 100 -10.68 -3.04 -5.06
N VAL A 101 -10.26 -2.36 -3.98
CA VAL A 101 -11.06 -2.19 -2.76
C VAL A 101 -12.42 -1.56 -3.10
N LEU A 102 -12.44 -0.42 -3.80
CA LEU A 102 -13.70 0.21 -4.19
C LEU A 102 -14.61 -0.72 -5.01
N GLY A 103 -14.06 -1.35 -6.05
CA GLY A 103 -14.81 -2.22 -6.95
C GLY A 103 -15.47 -3.39 -6.22
N PHE A 104 -14.73 -4.08 -5.36
CA PHE A 104 -15.31 -5.17 -4.55
C PHE A 104 -16.21 -4.67 -3.42
N GLY A 105 -16.01 -3.43 -2.93
CA GLY A 105 -16.94 -2.78 -2.02
C GLY A 105 -18.33 -2.63 -2.65
N ILE A 106 -18.38 -2.10 -3.87
CA ILE A 106 -19.61 -1.94 -4.66
C ILE A 106 -20.23 -3.30 -5.02
N ALA A 107 -19.40 -4.31 -5.32
CA ALA A 107 -19.89 -5.66 -5.60
C ALA A 107 -20.56 -6.28 -4.36
N MET A 108 -19.99 -6.10 -3.16
CA MET A 108 -20.60 -6.56 -1.91
C MET A 108 -21.92 -5.88 -1.60
N THR A 109 -22.00 -4.55 -1.73
CA THR A 109 -23.24 -3.81 -1.44
C THR A 109 -24.35 -4.21 -2.40
N SER A 110 -24.03 -4.41 -3.68
CA SER A 110 -24.99 -4.84 -4.70
C SER A 110 -25.42 -6.29 -4.52
N ASN A 111 -24.51 -7.19 -4.10
CA ASN A 111 -24.85 -8.61 -3.90
C ASN A 111 -25.60 -8.88 -2.59
N GLY A 112 -25.39 -8.05 -1.57
CA GLY A 112 -26.03 -8.19 -0.26
C GLY A 112 -27.23 -7.26 -0.04
N ASP A 113 -27.71 -6.56 -1.08
CA ASP A 113 -28.78 -5.56 -1.01
C ASP A 113 -28.57 -4.51 0.11
N ILE A 114 -27.31 -4.13 0.34
CA ILE A 114 -26.94 -3.20 1.42
C ILE A 114 -27.19 -1.77 0.94
N PRO A 115 -28.01 -0.98 1.63
CA PRO A 115 -28.32 0.38 1.20
C PRO A 115 -27.11 1.30 1.40
N TYR A 116 -26.87 2.20 0.44
CA TYR A 116 -25.72 3.14 0.49
C TYR A 116 -25.87 4.26 1.52
N ASN A 117 -27.02 4.41 2.15
CA ASN A 117 -27.30 5.45 3.14
C ASN A 117 -26.67 5.19 4.52
N GLN A 118 -25.93 4.09 4.66
CA GLN A 118 -25.24 3.74 5.89
C GLN A 118 -24.03 4.65 6.10
N PHE A 119 -23.87 5.16 7.33
CA PHE A 119 -22.77 6.06 7.68
C PHE A 119 -21.40 5.49 7.28
N TRP A 120 -21.15 4.21 7.59
CA TRP A 120 -19.87 3.56 7.31
C TRP A 120 -19.57 3.42 5.80
N ILE A 121 -20.59 3.33 4.96
CA ILE A 121 -20.41 3.32 3.49
C ILE A 121 -20.07 4.73 3.02
N ILE A 122 -20.83 5.73 3.47
CA ILE A 122 -20.64 7.13 3.06
C ILE A 122 -19.26 7.62 3.50
N PHE A 123 -18.92 7.44 4.79
CA PHE A 123 -17.62 7.80 5.33
C PHE A 123 -16.51 7.08 4.59
N GLY A 124 -16.62 5.76 4.42
CA GLY A 124 -15.64 4.96 3.66
C GLY A 124 -15.41 5.47 2.24
N LEU A 125 -16.46 5.79 1.49
CA LEU A 125 -16.36 6.32 0.12
C LEU A 125 -15.71 7.71 0.07
N VAL A 126 -16.10 8.60 0.98
CA VAL A 126 -15.52 9.96 1.06
C VAL A 126 -14.05 9.89 1.45
N ALA A 127 -13.71 9.14 2.49
CA ALA A 127 -12.35 8.98 2.96
C ALA A 127 -11.46 8.26 1.91
N TRP A 128 -12.00 7.25 1.23
CA TRP A 128 -11.33 6.63 0.08
C TRP A 128 -11.06 7.64 -1.03
N ALA A 129 -12.04 8.47 -1.40
CA ALA A 129 -11.89 9.46 -2.46
C ALA A 129 -10.82 10.51 -2.10
N LEU A 130 -10.82 10.99 -0.85
CA LEU A 130 -9.80 11.91 -0.34
C LEU A 130 -8.40 11.31 -0.40
N SER A 131 -8.26 10.05 0.02
CA SER A 131 -6.97 9.35 0.00
C SER A 131 -6.49 9.06 -1.41
N ALA A 132 -7.35 8.53 -2.28
CA ALA A 132 -7.03 8.29 -3.69
C ALA A 132 -6.63 9.60 -4.40
N ALA A 133 -7.35 10.69 -4.17
CA ALA A 133 -7.01 12.01 -4.69
C ALA A 133 -5.65 12.49 -4.15
N THR A 134 -5.39 12.34 -2.84
CA THR A 134 -4.12 12.70 -2.21
C THR A 134 -2.96 11.90 -2.81
N GLY A 135 -3.14 10.59 -3.00
CA GLY A 135 -2.15 9.71 -3.63
C GLY A 135 -1.83 10.09 -5.07
N ILE A 136 -2.86 10.23 -5.91
CA ILE A 136 -2.74 10.44 -7.36
C ILE A 136 -2.32 11.87 -7.70
N LEU A 137 -2.91 12.86 -7.04
CA LEU A 137 -2.75 14.27 -7.40
C LEU A 137 -1.62 14.97 -6.64
N PHE A 138 -1.28 14.49 -5.45
CA PHE A 138 -0.26 15.12 -4.60
C PHE A 138 0.95 14.22 -4.39
N LEU A 139 0.81 13.08 -3.72
CA LEU A 139 1.95 12.26 -3.28
C LEU A 139 2.77 11.73 -4.47
N GLY A 140 2.15 11.14 -5.48
CA GLY A 140 2.85 10.63 -6.66
C GLY A 140 3.69 11.71 -7.38
N PRO A 141 3.07 12.84 -7.81
CA PRO A 141 3.81 13.95 -8.41
C PRO A 141 4.88 14.56 -7.50
N GLU A 142 4.59 14.70 -6.21
CA GLU A 142 5.51 15.32 -5.24
C GLU A 142 6.73 14.44 -4.96
N SER A 143 6.56 13.11 -4.89
CA SER A 143 7.66 12.14 -4.79
C SER A 143 8.57 12.17 -6.02
N LYS A 144 8.01 12.26 -7.23
CA LYS A 144 8.82 12.40 -8.46
C LYS A 144 9.65 13.68 -8.46
N ARG A 145 9.05 14.80 -8.03
CA ARG A 145 9.75 16.08 -7.90
C ARG A 145 10.82 16.04 -6.81
N LEU A 146 10.56 15.36 -5.69
CA LEU A 146 11.55 15.15 -4.63
C LEU A 146 12.77 14.40 -5.17
N ASN A 147 12.55 13.27 -5.85
CA ASN A 147 13.63 12.45 -6.38
C ASN A 147 14.45 13.20 -7.44
N LYS A 148 13.79 14.03 -8.26
CA LYS A 148 14.49 14.92 -9.20
C LYS A 148 15.35 15.96 -8.49
N ALA A 149 14.80 16.67 -7.51
CA ALA A 149 15.53 17.68 -6.74
C ALA A 149 16.71 17.08 -5.97
N ALA A 150 16.53 15.89 -5.39
CA ALA A 150 17.58 15.17 -4.70
C ALA A 150 18.73 14.76 -5.65
N ALA A 151 18.41 14.41 -6.90
CA ALA A 151 19.42 14.10 -7.91
C ALA A 151 20.19 15.35 -8.40
N GLU A 152 19.53 16.51 -8.47
CA GLU A 152 20.12 17.77 -8.97
C GLU A 152 20.92 18.53 -7.90
N HIS A 153 20.42 18.58 -6.66
CA HIS A 153 20.96 19.43 -5.59
C HIS A 153 21.53 18.64 -4.40
N GLY A 154 21.37 17.32 -4.41
CA GLY A 154 21.79 16.42 -3.35
C GLY A 154 20.72 16.23 -2.25
N PRO A 155 20.80 15.12 -1.49
CA PRO A 155 19.84 14.77 -0.44
C PRO A 155 19.67 15.81 0.67
N GLN A 156 20.76 16.53 0.94
CA GLN A 156 20.88 17.46 2.06
C GLN A 156 20.46 18.89 1.70
N ALA A 157 20.06 19.14 0.45
CA ALA A 157 19.63 20.47 0.04
C ALA A 157 18.39 20.90 0.85
N PRO A 158 18.34 22.16 1.33
CA PRO A 158 17.20 22.64 2.13
C PRO A 158 15.84 22.48 1.45
N GLU A 159 15.77 22.59 0.12
CA GLU A 159 14.53 22.40 -0.63
C GLU A 159 14.04 20.94 -0.62
N VAL A 160 14.96 19.98 -0.69
CA VAL A 160 14.68 18.54 -0.71
C VAL A 160 14.12 18.16 0.65
N GLN A 161 14.76 18.64 1.70
CA GLN A 161 14.34 18.44 3.09
C GLN A 161 12.96 19.06 3.38
N ALA A 162 12.69 20.27 2.89
CA ALA A 162 11.38 20.90 3.04
C ALA A 162 10.27 20.10 2.34
N ARG A 163 10.54 19.62 1.12
CA ARG A 163 9.61 18.80 0.34
C ARG A 163 9.36 17.43 1.00
N LEU A 164 10.42 16.79 1.49
CA LEU A 164 10.34 15.53 2.22
C LEU A 164 9.44 15.66 3.46
N ARG A 165 9.67 16.66 4.31
CA ARG A 165 8.84 16.91 5.52
C ARG A 165 7.36 17.10 5.17
N ARG A 166 7.07 17.82 4.08
CA ARG A 166 5.71 18.01 3.60
C ARG A 166 5.07 16.70 3.17
N ILE A 167 5.77 15.88 2.39
CA ILE A 167 5.31 14.55 1.97
C ILE A 167 5.02 13.69 3.21
N LEU A 168 5.94 13.64 4.17
CA LEU A 168 5.80 12.80 5.36
C LEU A 168 4.62 13.22 6.24
N LEU A 169 4.37 14.53 6.38
CA LEU A 169 3.17 15.00 7.08
C LEU A 169 1.89 14.53 6.39
N VAL A 170 1.79 14.68 5.07
CA VAL A 170 0.61 14.26 4.31
C VAL A 170 0.41 12.74 4.40
N VAL A 171 1.49 11.96 4.25
CA VAL A 171 1.43 10.50 4.36
C VAL A 171 0.94 10.06 5.75
N ARG A 172 1.40 10.71 6.82
CA ARG A 172 0.94 10.37 8.18
C ARG A 172 -0.56 10.64 8.37
N VAL A 173 -1.05 11.76 7.84
CA VAL A 173 -2.48 12.10 7.87
C VAL A 173 -3.29 11.09 7.04
N ASP A 174 -2.79 10.74 5.85
CA ASP A 174 -3.44 9.76 4.97
C ASP A 174 -3.51 8.36 5.60
N VAL A 175 -2.42 7.91 6.24
CA VAL A 175 -2.42 6.64 7.00
C VAL A 175 -3.40 6.67 8.16
N ALA A 176 -3.47 7.78 8.91
CA ALA A 176 -4.46 7.91 9.99
C ALA A 176 -5.90 7.81 9.44
N LEU A 177 -6.17 8.47 8.30
CA LEU A 177 -7.46 8.36 7.60
C LEU A 177 -7.76 6.93 7.17
N MET A 178 -6.77 6.19 6.63
CA MET A 178 -6.93 4.78 6.27
C MET A 178 -7.30 3.90 7.47
N PHE A 179 -6.70 4.14 8.63
CA PHE A 179 -7.08 3.43 9.85
C PHE A 179 -8.50 3.77 10.30
N LEU A 180 -8.92 5.03 10.17
CA LEU A 180 -10.30 5.42 10.45
C LEU A 180 -11.28 4.68 9.52
N ILE A 181 -10.96 4.51 8.23
CA ILE A 181 -11.79 3.69 7.33
C ILE A 181 -11.90 2.25 7.83
N VAL A 182 -10.78 1.63 8.21
CA VAL A 182 -10.79 0.25 8.72
C VAL A 182 -11.65 0.15 9.98
N PHE A 183 -11.50 1.07 10.93
CA PHE A 183 -12.29 1.07 12.15
C PHE A 183 -13.77 1.32 11.89
N ASP A 184 -14.10 2.26 11.01
CA ASP A 184 -15.47 2.56 10.61
C ASP A 184 -16.15 1.35 9.93
N MET A 185 -15.45 0.68 9.00
CA MET A 185 -15.96 -0.52 8.31
C MET A 185 -16.20 -1.72 9.23
N VAL A 186 -15.43 -1.82 10.33
CA VAL A 186 -15.51 -2.91 11.30
C VAL A 186 -16.52 -2.62 12.40
N ALA A 187 -16.43 -1.43 13.01
CA ALA A 187 -17.29 -1.03 14.12
C ALA A 187 -18.69 -0.63 13.65
N LYS A 188 -18.83 -0.16 12.40
CA LYS A 188 -20.08 0.31 11.80
C LYS A 188 -20.86 1.23 12.73
N PRO A 189 -20.28 2.36 13.13
CA PRO A 189 -20.94 3.27 14.05
C PRO A 189 -22.23 3.80 13.44
N PHE A 190 -23.24 4.02 14.28
CA PHE A 190 -24.54 4.57 13.88
C PHE A 190 -25.38 3.69 12.92
N SER A 191 -25.01 2.42 12.75
CA SER A 191 -25.88 1.41 12.11
C SER A 191 -26.63 0.63 13.18
N TYR A 192 -27.80 1.13 13.58
CA TYR A 192 -28.77 0.44 14.44
C TYR A 192 -30.07 0.23 13.67
#